data_AF-A0A2V0S873-F1
#
_entry.id   AF-A0A2V0S873-F1
#
_cell.length_a   1.000
_cell.length_b   1.000
_cell.length_c   1.000
_cell.angle_alpha   90.00
_cell.angle_beta   90.00
_cell.angle_gamma   90.00
#
_symmetry.space_group_name_H-M   'P 1'
#
loop_
_entity.id
_entity.type
_entity.pdbx_description
1 polymer ?
#
loop_
_entity_poly.entity_id
_entity_poly.type
_entity_poly.pdbx_seq_one_letter_code
_entity_poly.pdbx_strand_id
1 'polypeptide(L)'
;MMTDKLNLNVLDAAFYSLEQTVVQISDRNWFDMQPSIVQDTLIAGAIQKFEFVYELSLKMMKRQLQQDAINTNDIGAYGFKDILREALRFGLIEDMSKWVVYRDMRNITSHTYDQEKAMAVYAQIDDFLIESRFLLEQLRQRN
;
A
#
# COMPACT_ATOMS: atom_id res chain seq x y z
N MET A 1 4.06 4.55 -30.72
CA MET A 1 3.83 3.27 -30.01
C MET A 1 2.68 3.50 -29.07
N MET A 2 1.64 2.66 -29.10
CA MET A 2 0.59 2.70 -28.07
C MET A 2 1.21 2.10 -26.81
N THR A 3 1.46 2.91 -25.79
CA THR A 3 1.73 2.41 -24.45
C THR A 3 0.44 1.74 -23.95
N ASP A 4 0.49 0.43 -23.72
CA ASP A 4 -0.64 -0.29 -23.13
C ASP A 4 -0.97 0.33 -21.77
N LYS A 5 -2.22 0.79 -21.60
CA LYS A 5 -2.69 1.36 -20.34
C LYS A 5 -2.53 0.37 -19.19
N LEU A 6 -2.04 0.82 -18.04
CA LEU A 6 -2.02 0.00 -16.82
C LEU A 6 -3.46 -0.28 -16.37
N ASN A 7 -3.76 -1.54 -16.06
CA ASN A 7 -5.02 -1.87 -15.40
C ASN A 7 -4.91 -1.56 -13.89
N LEU A 8 -5.44 -0.41 -13.48
CA LEU A 8 -5.41 0.07 -12.09
C LEU A 8 -6.58 -0.43 -11.24
N ASN A 9 -7.62 -1.02 -11.84
CA ASN A 9 -8.87 -1.37 -11.15
C ASN A 9 -8.66 -2.23 -9.90
N VAL A 10 -7.68 -3.15 -9.92
CA VAL A 10 -7.40 -4.03 -8.78
C VAL A 10 -6.77 -3.27 -7.62
N LEU A 11 -5.84 -2.35 -7.90
CA LEU A 11 -5.24 -1.49 -6.88
C LEU A 11 -6.28 -0.52 -6.32
N ASP A 12 -7.09 0.08 -7.19
CA ASP A 12 -8.21 0.95 -6.81
C ASP A 12 -9.20 0.27 -5.86
N ALA A 13 -9.69 -0.91 -6.24
CA ALA A 13 -10.64 -1.66 -5.44
C ALA A 13 -10.03 -2.12 -4.09
N ALA A 14 -8.76 -2.56 -4.09
CA ALA A 14 -8.07 -2.94 -2.85
C ALA A 14 -7.87 -1.74 -1.93
N PHE A 15 -7.44 -0.59 -2.47
CA PHE A 15 -7.27 0.66 -1.72
C PHE A 15 -8.59 1.10 -1.09
N TYR A 16 -9.66 1.18 -1.88
CA TYR A 16 -10.98 1.57 -1.38
C TYR A 16 -11.46 0.59 -0.29
N SER A 17 -11.25 -0.72 -0.49
CA SER A 17 -11.62 -1.73 0.51
C SER A 17 -10.86 -1.55 1.83
N LEU A 18 -9.58 -1.17 1.80
CA LEU A 18 -8.80 -0.84 3.00
C LEU A 18 -9.33 0.43 3.67
N GLU A 19 -9.50 1.50 2.90
CA GLU A 19 -10.01 2.80 3.38
C GLU A 19 -11.36 2.63 4.10
N GLN A 20 -12.32 1.94 3.48
CA GLN A 20 -13.64 1.71 4.09
C GLN A 20 -13.56 0.88 5.36
N THR A 21 -12.63 -0.08 5.44
CA THR A 21 -12.41 -0.84 6.68
C THR A 21 -11.84 0.03 7.78
N VAL A 22 -10.88 0.91 7.47
CA VAL A 22 -10.33 1.85 8.44
C VAL A 22 -11.42 2.79 8.94
N VAL A 23 -12.22 3.38 8.04
CA VAL A 23 -13.37 4.23 8.41
C VAL A 23 -14.32 3.53 9.39
N GLN A 24 -14.65 2.25 9.13
CA GLN A 24 -15.52 1.48 10.01
C GLN A 24 -14.90 1.22 11.39
N ILE A 25 -13.60 0.96 11.47
CA ILE A 25 -12.88 0.76 12.74
C ILE A 25 -12.70 2.10 13.49
N SER A 26 -12.60 3.22 12.77
CA SER A 26 -12.50 4.56 13.34
C SER A 26 -13.79 5.04 14.02
N ASP A 27 -14.95 4.46 13.69
CA ASP A 27 -16.18 4.65 14.48
C ASP A 27 -16.05 3.95 15.84
N ARG A 28 -15.42 4.63 16.79
CA ARG A 28 -15.17 4.12 18.15
C ARG A 28 -16.46 3.78 18.89
N ASN A 29 -17.56 4.50 18.64
CA ASN A 29 -18.84 4.20 19.28
C ASN A 29 -19.33 2.81 18.87
N TRP A 30 -19.25 2.48 17.58
CA TRP A 30 -19.61 1.16 17.10
C TRP A 30 -18.56 0.10 17.44
N PHE A 31 -17.27 0.40 17.21
CA PHE A 31 -16.17 -0.56 17.35
C PHE A 31 -15.99 -1.03 18.80
N ASP A 32 -16.03 -0.10 19.76
CA ASP A 32 -15.83 -0.42 21.19
C ASP A 32 -17.01 -1.21 21.78
N MET A 33 -18.18 -1.22 21.11
CA MET A 33 -19.33 -2.05 21.47
C MET A 33 -19.23 -3.50 20.97
N GLN A 34 -18.27 -3.81 20.08
CA GLN A 34 -18.15 -5.16 19.52
C GLN A 34 -17.47 -6.11 20.51
N PRO A 35 -17.77 -7.42 20.47
CA PRO A 35 -17.01 -8.42 21.23
C PRO A 35 -15.52 -8.37 20.87
N SER A 36 -14.62 -8.65 21.83
CA SER A 36 -13.16 -8.60 21.62
C SER A 36 -12.71 -9.37 20.37
N ILE A 37 -13.24 -10.58 20.15
CA ILE A 37 -12.88 -11.38 18.97
C ILE A 37 -13.27 -10.70 17.65
N VAL A 38 -14.34 -9.91 17.63
CA VAL A 38 -14.76 -9.16 16.45
C VAL A 38 -13.81 -7.98 16.22
N GLN A 39 -13.44 -7.25 17.27
CA GLN A 39 -12.47 -6.15 17.20
C GLN A 39 -11.12 -6.65 16.64
N ASP A 40 -10.60 -7.73 17.23
CA ASP A 40 -9.34 -8.36 16.82
C ASP A 40 -9.39 -8.83 15.37
N THR A 41 -10.51 -9.46 14.96
CA THR A 41 -10.70 -9.95 13.58
C THR A 41 -10.74 -8.79 12.58
N LEU A 42 -11.36 -7.66 12.92
CA LEU A 42 -11.42 -6.48 12.06
C LEU A 42 -10.03 -5.84 11.89
N ILE A 43 -9.24 -5.75 12.96
CA ILE A 43 -7.87 -5.26 12.91
C ILE A 43 -7.00 -6.19 12.06
N ALA A 44 -7.08 -7.50 12.28
CA ALA A 44 -6.38 -8.49 11.45
C ALA A 44 -6.78 -8.38 9.97
N GLY A 45 -8.07 -8.17 9.68
CA GLY A 45 -8.57 -7.92 8.34
C GLY A 45 -8.04 -6.62 7.73
N ALA A 46 -7.91 -5.54 8.50
CA ALA A 46 -7.30 -4.29 8.06
C ALA A 46 -5.82 -4.47 7.70
N ILE A 47 -5.06 -5.21 8.54
CA ILE A 47 -3.66 -5.55 8.28
C ILE A 47 -3.53 -6.37 6.99
N GLN A 48 -4.40 -7.37 6.78
CA GLN A 48 -4.40 -8.15 5.54
C GLN A 48 -4.69 -7.29 4.30
N LYS A 49 -5.62 -6.33 4.41
CA LYS A 49 -5.92 -5.38 3.34
C LYS A 49 -4.76 -4.42 3.07
N PHE A 50 -4.05 -3.98 4.11
CA PHE A 50 -2.79 -3.23 3.99
C PHE A 50 -1.78 -4.01 3.14
N GLU A 51 -1.55 -5.29 3.42
CA GLU A 51 -0.61 -6.12 2.64
C GLU A 51 -0.99 -6.16 1.15
N PHE A 52 -2.28 -6.31 0.83
CA PHE A 52 -2.74 -6.31 -0.56
C PHE A 52 -2.42 -4.99 -1.26
N VAL A 53 -2.76 -3.86 -0.63
CA VAL A 53 -2.51 -2.54 -1.21
C VAL A 53 -1.01 -2.29 -1.35
N TYR A 54 -0.19 -2.70 -0.37
CA TYR A 54 1.26 -2.56 -0.41
C TYR A 54 1.88 -3.35 -1.60
N GLU A 55 1.54 -4.63 -1.74
CA GLU A 55 2.08 -5.48 -2.82
C GLU A 55 1.61 -4.99 -4.20
N LEU A 56 0.34 -4.61 -4.32
CA LEU A 56 -0.21 -4.05 -5.56
C LEU A 56 0.45 -2.71 -5.91
N SER A 57 0.70 -1.86 -4.93
CA SER A 57 1.38 -0.57 -5.10
C SER A 57 2.78 -0.75 -5.67
N LEU A 58 3.60 -1.63 -5.08
CA LEU A 58 4.93 -1.94 -5.59
C LEU A 58 4.89 -2.53 -7.00
N LYS A 59 3.93 -3.42 -7.27
CA LYS A 59 3.73 -3.99 -8.60
C LYS A 59 3.40 -2.91 -9.63
N MET A 60 2.54 -1.95 -9.28
CA MET A 60 2.17 -0.85 -10.20
C MET A 60 3.30 0.14 -10.38
N MET A 61 4.03 0.51 -9.31
CA MET A 61 5.26 1.31 -9.42
C MET A 61 6.24 0.68 -10.42
N LYS A 62 6.56 -0.61 -10.26
CA LYS A 62 7.48 -1.31 -11.17
C LYS A 62 6.99 -1.29 -12.62
N ARG A 63 5.71 -1.54 -12.84
CA ARG A 63 5.11 -1.54 -14.18
C ARG A 63 5.11 -0.16 -14.82
N GLN A 64 4.77 0.89 -14.08
CA GLN A 64 4.81 2.26 -14.59
C GLN A 64 6.23 2.66 -14.98
N LEU A 65 7.21 2.36 -14.11
CA LEU A 65 8.62 2.62 -14.41
C LEU A 65 9.10 1.87 -15.67
N GLN A 66 8.63 0.63 -15.87
CA GLN A 66 8.91 -0.13 -17.09
C GLN A 66 8.33 0.51 -18.36
N GLN A 67 7.18 1.19 -18.25
CA GLN A 67 6.59 1.93 -19.38
C GLN A 67 7.31 3.25 -19.65
N ASP A 68 7.75 3.94 -18.60
CA ASP A 68 8.44 5.23 -18.70
C ASP A 68 9.92 5.09 -19.13
N ALA A 69 10.51 3.91 -18.94
CA ALA A 69 11.88 3.62 -19.35
C ALA A 69 11.99 3.48 -20.87
N ILE A 70 12.10 4.62 -21.56
CA ILE A 70 12.30 4.68 -23.01
C ILE A 70 13.65 4.06 -23.44
N ASN A 71 14.65 3.93 -22.54
CA ASN A 71 15.97 3.36 -22.87
C ASN A 71 16.80 2.88 -21.66
N THR A 72 16.19 2.62 -20.51
CA THR A 72 16.93 2.35 -19.26
C THR A 72 16.99 0.85 -18.96
N ASN A 73 18.19 0.37 -18.64
CA ASN A 73 18.53 -1.01 -18.26
C ASN A 73 17.40 -1.77 -17.55
N ASP A 74 17.25 -3.05 -17.90
CA ASP A 74 16.21 -3.99 -17.45
C ASP A 74 15.72 -3.74 -16.00
N ILE A 75 14.64 -2.96 -15.86
CA ILE A 75 13.95 -2.71 -14.59
C ILE A 75 13.48 -4.05 -13.97
N GLY A 76 13.41 -5.12 -14.76
CA GLY A 76 13.24 -6.49 -14.28
C GLY A 76 14.20 -6.85 -13.15
N ALA A 77 15.45 -6.39 -13.21
CA ALA A 77 16.51 -6.67 -12.24
C ALA A 77 16.53 -5.74 -11.02
N TYR A 78 15.70 -4.70 -10.97
CA TYR A 78 15.74 -3.72 -9.88
C TYR A 78 15.26 -4.32 -8.56
N GLY A 79 16.05 -4.13 -7.51
CA GLY A 79 15.66 -4.43 -6.15
C GLY A 79 14.69 -3.39 -5.60
N PHE A 80 14.09 -3.67 -4.44
CA PHE A 80 13.12 -2.79 -3.78
C PHE A 80 13.59 -1.33 -3.66
N LYS A 81 14.83 -1.11 -3.20
CA LYS A 81 15.37 0.25 -3.06
C LYS A 81 15.58 0.93 -4.41
N ASP A 82 15.91 0.19 -5.47
CA ASP A 82 16.09 0.77 -6.80
C ASP A 82 14.74 1.22 -7.37
N ILE A 83 13.69 0.39 -7.22
CA ILE A 83 12.31 0.74 -7.61
C ILE A 83 11.87 2.03 -6.92
N LEU A 84 12.08 2.15 -5.61
CA LEU A 84 11.65 3.33 -4.88
C LEU A 84 12.45 4.60 -5.27
N ARG A 85 13.75 4.51 -5.57
CA ARG A 85 14.54 5.69 -6.01
C ARG A 85 14.03 6.21 -7.34
N GLU A 86 13.70 5.29 -8.24
CA GLU A 86 13.15 5.65 -9.55
C GLU A 86 11.72 6.16 -9.41
N ALA A 87 10.87 5.54 -8.59
CA ALA A 87 9.53 6.02 -8.29
C ALA A 87 9.56 7.46 -7.75
N LEU A 88 10.50 7.77 -6.86
CA LEU A 88 10.72 9.14 -6.38
C LEU A 88 11.17 10.06 -7.52
N ARG A 89 12.15 9.64 -8.34
CA ARG A 89 12.67 10.44 -9.47
C ARG A 89 11.59 10.78 -10.50
N PHE A 90 10.70 9.85 -10.78
CA PHE A 90 9.58 10.04 -11.71
C PHE A 90 8.34 10.67 -11.05
N GLY A 91 8.39 10.99 -9.75
CA GLY A 91 7.29 11.62 -9.02
C GLY A 91 6.07 10.72 -8.88
N LEU A 92 6.27 9.41 -8.72
CA LEU A 92 5.23 8.45 -8.35
C LEU A 92 5.01 8.41 -6.83
N ILE A 93 6.04 8.75 -6.05
CA ILE A 93 5.99 8.86 -4.59
C ILE A 93 6.76 10.12 -4.15
N GLU A 94 6.43 10.67 -2.98
CA GLU A 94 7.11 11.87 -2.47
C GLU A 94 8.21 11.55 -1.46
N ASP A 95 8.04 10.49 -0.66
CA ASP A 95 8.99 10.11 0.37
C ASP A 95 9.31 8.61 0.35
N MET A 96 10.48 8.28 -0.19
CA MET A 96 11.01 6.92 -0.20
C MET A 96 11.15 6.31 1.20
N SER A 97 11.43 7.11 2.23
CA SER A 97 11.67 6.61 3.59
C SER A 97 10.42 5.98 4.20
N LYS A 98 9.24 6.54 3.93
CA LYS A 98 7.94 5.97 4.34
C LYS A 98 7.71 4.59 3.74
N TRP A 99 8.01 4.41 2.45
CA TRP A 99 7.87 3.10 1.79
C TRP A 99 8.84 2.05 2.36
N VAL A 100 10.03 2.46 2.81
CA VAL A 100 10.94 1.56 3.54
C VAL A 100 10.30 1.11 4.86
N VAL A 101 9.67 2.03 5.61
CA VAL A 101 8.93 1.69 6.84
C VAL A 101 7.79 0.72 6.55
N TYR A 102 7.01 0.94 5.47
CA TYR A 102 5.90 0.04 5.10
C TYR A 102 6.37 -1.36 4.74
N ARG A 103 7.56 -1.50 4.16
CA ARG A 103 8.16 -2.83 3.95
C ARG A 103 8.48 -3.51 5.27
N ASP A 104 9.02 -2.77 6.23
CA ASP A 104 9.36 -3.31 7.53
C ASP A 104 8.08 -3.68 8.32
N MET A 105 7.02 -2.86 8.23
CA MET A 105 5.68 -3.21 8.70
C MET A 105 5.18 -4.52 8.08
N ARG A 106 5.24 -4.65 6.74
CA ARG A 106 4.83 -5.85 6.01
C ARG A 106 5.66 -7.10 6.36
N ASN A 107 6.88 -6.94 6.85
CA ASN A 107 7.71 -8.06 7.28
C ASN A 107 7.28 -8.61 8.66
N ILE A 108 6.66 -7.78 9.50
CA ILE A 108 6.22 -8.17 10.84
C ILE A 108 4.76 -8.59 10.92
N THR A 109 3.99 -8.48 9.83
CA THR A 109 2.57 -8.88 9.79
C THR A 109 2.35 -10.37 10.04
N SER A 110 3.30 -11.23 9.70
CA SER A 110 3.26 -12.65 10.06
C SER A 110 3.24 -12.91 11.57
N HIS A 111 3.60 -11.90 12.37
CA HIS A 111 3.61 -11.94 13.83
C HIS A 111 2.41 -11.23 14.48
N THR A 112 1.41 -10.77 13.71
CA THR A 112 0.25 -10.04 14.26
C THR A 112 -0.82 -10.94 14.86
N TYR A 113 -0.51 -12.22 15.11
CA TYR A 113 -1.22 -13.02 16.10
C TYR A 113 -1.01 -12.49 17.52
N ASP A 114 0.05 -11.71 17.73
CA ASP A 114 0.29 -10.91 18.93
C ASP A 114 -0.47 -9.57 18.80
N GLN A 115 -1.31 -9.27 19.79
CA GLN A 115 -2.19 -8.09 19.76
C GLN A 115 -1.42 -6.77 19.83
N GLU A 116 -0.31 -6.70 20.57
CA GLU A 116 0.51 -5.47 20.64
C GLU A 116 1.15 -5.18 19.28
N LYS A 117 1.63 -6.23 18.60
CA LYS A 117 2.16 -6.10 17.22
C LYS A 117 1.08 -5.75 16.22
N ALA A 118 -0.11 -6.35 16.32
CA ALA A 118 -1.24 -6.01 15.47
C ALA A 118 -1.60 -4.52 15.58
N MET A 119 -1.70 -4.00 16.81
CA MET A 119 -1.96 -2.60 17.07
C MET A 119 -0.85 -1.68 16.55
N ALA A 120 0.42 -2.06 16.70
CA ALA A 120 1.55 -1.29 16.19
C ALA A 120 1.57 -1.18 14.66
N VAL A 121 1.16 -2.23 13.95
CA VAL A 121 0.97 -2.19 12.49
C VAL A 121 -0.25 -1.36 12.13
N TYR A 122 -1.39 -1.61 12.77
CA TYR A 122 -2.64 -0.91 12.49
C TYR A 122 -2.53 0.61 12.67
N ALA A 123 -1.83 1.06 13.72
CA ALA A 123 -1.62 2.49 14.01
C ALA A 123 -0.88 3.26 12.90
N GLN A 124 -0.20 2.56 11.98
CA GLN A 124 0.52 3.17 10.87
C GLN A 124 -0.27 3.13 9.54
N ILE A 125 -1.44 2.49 9.51
CA ILE A 125 -2.24 2.34 8.29
C ILE A 125 -2.78 3.69 7.79
N ASP A 126 -3.07 4.64 8.67
CA ASP A 126 -3.56 5.98 8.27
C ASP A 126 -2.52 6.73 7.43
N ASP A 127 -1.26 6.72 7.84
CA ASP A 127 -0.16 7.32 7.06
C ASP A 127 0.05 6.57 5.73
N PHE A 128 -0.02 5.23 5.76
CA PHE A 128 0.05 4.42 4.55
C PHE A 128 -1.08 4.75 3.55
N LEU A 129 -2.31 5.00 4.02
CA LEU A 129 -3.43 5.39 3.16
C LEU A 129 -3.19 6.73 2.45
N ILE A 130 -2.46 7.66 3.07
CA ILE A 130 -2.10 8.95 2.45
C ILE A 130 -1.11 8.70 1.30
N GLU A 131 -0.01 8.00 1.58
CA GLU A 131 1.05 7.77 0.58
C GLU A 131 0.60 6.87 -0.57
N SER A 132 -0.19 5.83 -0.27
CA SER A 132 -0.72 4.93 -1.30
C SER A 132 -1.80 5.60 -2.15
N ARG A 133 -2.57 6.57 -1.60
CA ARG A 133 -3.47 7.41 -2.40
C ARG A 133 -2.70 8.31 -3.35
N PHE A 134 -1.65 8.98 -2.85
CA PHE A 134 -0.80 9.83 -3.69
C PHE A 134 -0.25 9.03 -4.88
N LEU A 135 0.34 7.86 -4.62
CA LEU A 135 0.83 6.97 -5.68
C LEU A 135 -0.28 6.66 -6.70
N LEU A 136 -1.46 6.29 -6.23
CA LEU A 136 -2.59 5.91 -7.05
C LEU A 136 -3.08 7.07 -7.92
N GLU A 137 -3.10 8.31 -7.40
CA GLU A 137 -3.38 9.52 -8.16
C GLU A 137 -2.33 9.77 -9.25
N GLN A 138 -1.05 9.60 -8.92
CA GLN A 138 0.05 9.75 -9.86
C GLN A 138 -0.01 8.70 -10.99
N LEU A 139 -0.36 7.46 -10.68
CA LEU A 139 -0.58 6.41 -11.67
C LEU A 139 -1.76 6.72 -12.58
N ARG A 140 -2.87 7.23 -12.03
CA ARG A 140 -4.06 7.60 -12.82
C ARG A 140 -3.77 8.74 -13.80
N GLN A 141 -2.97 9.73 -13.42
CA GLN A 141 -2.61 10.84 -14.31
C GLN A 141 -1.78 10.40 -15.54
N ARG A 142 -1.07 9.28 -15.44
CA ARG A 142 -0.17 8.76 -16.48
C ARG A 142 -0.83 7.71 -17.39
N ASN A 143 -2.09 7.35 -17.11
CA ASN A 143 -2.82 6.23 -17.74
C ASN A 143 -3.91 6.71 -18.69
#